data_AF-A0A380FFH9-F1
#
_entry.id   AF-A0A380FFH9-F1
#
_cell.length_a   1.000
_cell.length_b   1.000
_cell.length_c   1.000
_cell.angle_alpha   90.00
_cell.angle_beta   90.00
_cell.angle_gamma   90.00
#
_symmetry.space_group_name_H-M   'P 1'
#
loop_
_entity.id
_entity.type
_entity.pdbx_description
1 polymer ?
#
loop_
_entity_poly.entity_id
_entity_poly.type
_entity_poly.pdbx_seq_one_letter_code
_entity_poly.pdbx_strand_id
1 'polypeptide(L)' 'MKYYKIKKSGYFYISESGIHDKQDVENIVDSGIDGLLIGESLMKSDKLNEFLPSLKLDKVKS' A
#
# COMPACT_ATOMS: atom_id res chain seq x y z
N MET A 1 7.90 -1.47 -10.13
CA MET A 1 9.10 -2.11 -9.53
C MET A 1 8.63 -3.42 -8.89
N LYS A 2 8.98 -4.60 -9.43
CA LYS A 2 8.44 -5.89 -8.97
C LYS A 2 9.30 -6.44 -7.82
N TYR A 3 8.81 -6.38 -6.57
CA TYR A 3 9.50 -6.88 -5.36
C TYR A 3 9.54 -8.42 -5.22
N TYR A 4 9.17 -9.16 -6.27
CA TYR A 4 8.93 -10.61 -6.28
C TYR A 4 10.08 -11.52 -5.85
N LYS A 5 11.32 -11.02 -5.72
CA LYS A 5 12.49 -11.91 -5.63
C LYS A 5 12.96 -12.25 -4.21
N ILE A 6 12.46 -11.62 -3.15
CA ILE A 6 13.01 -11.85 -1.80
C ILE A 6 11.93 -11.79 -0.69
N LYS A 7 10.80 -12.48 -0.87
CA LYS A 7 9.87 -12.72 0.25
C LYS A 7 10.27 -13.96 1.03
N LYS A 8 10.55 -13.79 2.32
CA LYS A 8 10.77 -14.89 3.26
C LYS A 8 9.44 -15.32 3.86
N SER A 9 9.18 -16.63 3.86
CA SER A 9 7.99 -17.19 4.50
C SER A 9 7.94 -16.84 5.99
N GLY A 10 6.75 -16.55 6.50
CA GLY A 10 6.50 -16.15 7.89
C GLY A 10 6.76 -14.67 8.21
N TYR A 11 7.07 -13.84 7.22
CA TYR A 11 7.25 -12.40 7.38
C TYR A 11 6.21 -11.63 6.59
N PHE A 12 5.71 -10.54 7.18
CA PHE A 12 4.91 -9.54 6.48
C PHE A 12 5.81 -8.41 6.00
N TYR A 13 5.61 -8.00 4.76
CA TYR A 13 6.33 -6.91 4.11
C TYR A 13 5.40 -5.71 3.99
N ILE A 14 5.82 -4.58 4.54
CA ILE A 14 5.03 -3.35 4.60
C ILE A 14 5.73 -2.28 3.76
N SER A 15 4.99 -1.57 2.90
CA SER A 15 5.50 -0.39 2.18
C SER A 15 5.27 0.87 3.01
N GLU A 16 6.29 1.70 3.22
CA GLU A 16 6.20 2.87 4.12
C GLU A 16 6.23 4.23 3.43
N SER A 17 6.75 4.34 2.21
CA SER A 17 6.95 5.63 1.53
C SER A 17 6.42 5.62 0.11
N GLY A 18 6.05 6.82 -0.38
CA GLY A 18 5.56 7.03 -1.74
C GLY A 18 4.10 6.65 -2.00
N ILE A 19 3.23 6.68 -0.97
CA ILE A 19 1.78 6.52 -1.15
C ILE A 19 1.10 7.87 -0.97
N HIS A 20 0.67 8.48 -2.07
CA HIS A 20 0.00 9.76 -2.13
C HIS A 20 -1.44 9.62 -2.61
N ASP A 21 -1.73 8.62 -3.44
CA ASP A 21 -3.06 8.38 -3.97
C ASP A 21 -3.39 6.88 -4.14
N LYS A 22 -4.57 6.61 -4.70
CA LYS A 22 -5.05 5.25 -5.00
C LYS A 22 -4.20 4.55 -6.05
N GLN A 23 -3.62 5.28 -7.01
CA GLN A 23 -2.81 4.70 -8.09
C GLN A 23 -1.51 4.12 -7.55
N ASP A 24 -0.92 4.77 -6.54
CA ASP A 24 0.25 4.24 -5.82
C ASP A 24 -0.08 2.89 -5.16
N VAL A 25 -1.26 2.76 -4.55
CA VAL A 25 -1.70 1.50 -3.93
C VAL A 25 -1.92 0.42 -4.98
N GLU A 26 -2.57 0.73 -6.10
CA GLU A 26 -2.77 -0.21 -7.21
C GLU A 26 -1.45 -0.79 -7.73
N ASN A 27 -0.41 0.04 -7.83
CA ASN A 27 0.94 -0.40 -8.22
C ASN A 27 1.60 -1.33 -7.18
N ILE A 28 1.20 -1.24 -5.92
CA ILE A 28 1.74 -2.03 -4.81
C ILE A 28 0.99 -3.35 -4.64
N VAL A 29 -0.33 -3.40 -4.90
CA VAL A 29 -1.16 -4.59 -4.72
C VAL A 29 -0.59 -5.79 -5.49
N ASP A 30 -0.14 -5.57 -6.73
CA ASP A 30 0.44 -6.62 -7.57
C ASP A 30 1.92 -6.91 -7.26
N SER A 31 2.53 -6.20 -6.32
CA SER A 31 3.96 -6.32 -6.03
C SER A 31 4.29 -7.41 -5.00
N GLY A 32 3.25 -8.00 -4.40
CA GLY A 32 3.37 -9.00 -3.34
C GLY A 32 3.60 -8.41 -1.95
N ILE A 33 3.47 -7.10 -1.75
CA ILE A 33 3.51 -6.46 -0.41
C ILE A 33 2.24 -6.82 0.38
N ASP A 34 2.35 -6.91 1.72
CA ASP A 34 1.27 -7.34 2.59
C ASP A 34 0.46 -6.20 3.20
N GLY A 35 1.04 -5.01 3.30
CA GLY A 35 0.37 -3.85 3.88
C GLY A 35 1.12 -2.55 3.60
N LEU A 36 0.51 -1.45 4.03
CA LEU A 36 1.02 -0.10 3.86
C LEU A 36 1.11 0.59 5.22
N LEU A 37 2.14 1.39 5.41
CA LEU A 37 2.27 2.36 6.49
C LEU A 37 2.28 3.75 5.87
N ILE A 38 1.30 4.58 6.21
CA ILE A 38 1.09 5.89 5.59
C ILE A 38 0.91 6.91 6.70
N GLY A 39 1.77 7.93 6.72
CA GLY A 39 1.68 9.04 7.69
C GLY A 39 1.30 10.33 6.99
N GLU A 40 2.26 10.93 6.30
CA GLU A 40 2.17 12.29 5.74
C GLU A 40 0.91 12.52 4.88
N SER A 41 0.64 11.65 3.90
CA SER A 41 -0.50 11.82 2.98
C SER A 41 -1.85 11.75 3.71
N LEU A 42 -1.96 10.94 4.77
CA LEU A 42 -3.18 10.91 5.61
C LEU A 42 -3.29 12.19 6.44
N MET A 43 -2.18 12.67 7.02
CA MET A 43 -2.18 13.89 7.85
C MET A 43 -2.47 15.17 7.06
N LYS A 44 -2.08 15.21 5.77
CA LYS A 44 -2.28 16.35 4.88
C LYS A 44 -3.60 16.31 4.10
N SER A 45 -4.38 15.24 4.23
CA SER A 45 -5.60 15.05 3.46
C SER A 45 -6.75 15.93 3.99
N ASP A 46 -7.26 16.84 3.16
CA ASP A 46 -8.45 17.65 3.47
C ASP A 46 -9.73 16.81 3.65
N LYS A 47 -9.77 15.62 3.03
CA LYS A 47 -10.92 14.72 3.01
C LYS A 47 -10.57 13.31 3.47
N LEU A 48 -10.07 13.19 4.69
CA LEU A 48 -9.56 11.92 5.24
C LEU A 48 -10.60 10.78 5.19
N ASN A 49 -11.88 11.10 5.35
CA ASN A 49 -12.99 10.16 5.29
C ASN A 49 -13.22 9.56 3.89
N GLU A 50 -12.88 10.28 2.82
CA GLU A 50 -12.92 9.78 1.43
C GLU A 50 -11.58 9.10 1.08
N PHE A 51 -10.47 9.69 1.53
CA PHE A 51 -9.13 9.25 1.18
C PHE A 51 -8.79 7.89 1.79
N LEU A 52 -8.95 7.69 3.10
CA LEU A 52 -8.56 6.45 3.75
C LEU A 52 -9.28 5.20 3.17
N PRO A 53 -10.60 5.23 2.90
CA PRO A 53 -11.26 4.12 2.22
C PRO A 53 -10.76 3.89 0.80
N SER A 54 -10.38 4.93 0.05
CA SER A 54 -9.88 4.79 -1.33
C SER A 54 -8.59 3.98 -1.43
N LEU A 55 -7.81 3.93 -0.34
CA LEU A 55 -6.55 3.19 -0.23
C LEU A 55 -6.74 1.71 0.17
N LYS A 56 -7.96 1.30 0.56
CA LYS A 56 -8.26 -0.08 0.96
C LYS A 56 -8.64 -0.89 -0.28
N LEU A 57 -7.65 -1.51 -0.90
CA LEU A 57 -7.86 -2.42 -2.02
C LEU A 57 -7.78 -3.88 -1.56
N ASP A 58 -8.48 -4.76 -2.27
CA ASP A 58 -8.38 -6.19 -2.05
C ASP A 58 -6.98 -6.68 -2.40
N LYS A 59 -6.42 -7.48 -1.50
CA LYS A 59 -5.15 -8.15 -1.77
C LYS A 59 -5.36 -9.20 -2.87
N VAL A 60 -4.60 -9.08 -3.96
CA VAL A 60 -4.59 -10.10 -5.01
C VAL A 60 -4.05 -11.40 -4.41
N LYS A 61 -4.86 -12.46 -4.49
CA LYS A 61 -4.44 -13.81 -4.09
C LYS A 61 -3.37 -14.27 -5.06
N SER A 62 -2.14 -14.41 -4.56
CA SER A 62 -1.00 -15.00 -5.28
C SER A 62 -1.09 -16.52 -5.29
#